data_AF-A0A8S0VTL6-F1
#
_entry.id   AF-A0A8S0VTL6-F1
#
_cell.length_a   1.000
_cell.length_b   1.000
_cell.length_c   1.000
_cell.angle_alpha   90.00
_cell.angle_beta   90.00
_cell.angle_gamma   90.00
#
_symmetry.space_group_name_H-M   'P 1'
#
loop_
_entity.id
_entity.type
_entity.pdbx_description
1 polymer ?
#
loop_
_entity_poly.entity_id
_entity_poly.type
_entity_poly.pdbx_seq_one_letter_code
_entity_poly.pdbx_strand_id
1 'polypeptide(L)'
;MSDNDHRPLPGAGTTAPDQPLTLLATRSEHLETRDINAGTLAAEGDGKIVILNNFIIKCPPDHGLDTLSLDVIGLNRGEDPTKLAMENVSETKWECSSPVHLDWDTNHLKLVAHSDRDEALGFVVLEKDDILSLVSKDQDTQLEFDLKESNLHLKISFALAVHKPIPEAQSPSQTNTILQSILNSEQDLVHFTSMIKQLPNDPGLLNYLGDVFNDQFEETHHEDDIHKAILAYESAVALSTSENSNHRFYLCDTGLAFTRHYQLSGNLDDLDQAIPIFEASIACNPEGPEDLIESFNNLAMALQYRFNRTGNLPDLHYSISLLQSAVKETSEENPILPLVLNTLGTSFQMLFERSGELDDISAAISAKQKAVDLTPDDSDGKPAFFRMYGTPDNVCVSDFVISSYTPTVSALVNKIKEVPKKESESSLLLISQPNTPGKASIPATREETHAIHEMMRQAGIQSLLLEDDEATTTRVPEELKAHGWVHFACHGSQDPAEPLNSGVHLHDGCLTLREIMRQHIPNTKHAFLSACETSTGHGDLSDEVVHLAAGMLAAGYQGVVATMWSIKDDYGPKIAGAFYEHLLEGTAGEGGKKRLDGVRAAHALDHAICSIREKIGDSEEALLTWVPYVHFGI
;
A
#
# COMPACT_ATOMS: atom_id res chain seq x y z
N MET A 1 -51.09 51.87 -36.99
CA MET A 1 -50.12 52.12 -35.92
C MET A 1 -49.85 50.77 -35.29
N SER A 2 -48.69 50.19 -35.69
CA SER A 2 -47.91 49.12 -35.07
C SER A 2 -48.67 47.86 -34.61
N ASP A 3 -48.77 46.82 -35.44
CA ASP A 3 -47.79 45.73 -35.71
C ASP A 3 -47.73 44.74 -34.53
N ASN A 4 -47.89 43.41 -34.60
CA ASN A 4 -48.06 42.38 -35.64
C ASN A 4 -48.83 41.22 -34.93
N ASP A 5 -49.94 40.67 -35.45
CA ASP A 5 -50.09 39.62 -36.49
C ASP A 5 -49.29 38.34 -36.20
N HIS A 6 -49.77 37.09 -36.31
CA HIS A 6 -51.05 36.42 -36.59
C HIS A 6 -50.83 34.92 -36.20
N ARG A 7 -51.85 34.21 -35.67
CA ARG A 7 -51.90 32.71 -35.49
C ARG A 7 -52.29 32.03 -36.83
N PRO A 8 -52.45 30.66 -37.00
CA PRO A 8 -52.28 29.46 -36.13
C PRO A 8 -51.63 28.17 -36.77
N LEU A 9 -51.39 27.11 -35.93
CA LEU A 9 -51.44 25.60 -36.04
C LEU A 9 -51.58 24.86 -37.42
N PRO A 10 -51.44 23.50 -37.55
CA PRO A 10 -50.68 22.43 -36.81
C PRO A 10 -49.98 21.34 -37.70
N GLY A 11 -49.17 20.44 -37.09
CA GLY A 11 -49.21 18.98 -37.35
C GLY A 11 -48.21 18.27 -38.30
N ALA A 12 -47.56 17.23 -37.73
CA ALA A 12 -47.12 15.93 -38.30
C ALA A 12 -45.79 15.79 -39.08
N GLY A 13 -44.90 14.93 -38.53
CA GLY A 13 -44.02 13.90 -39.16
C GLY A 13 -43.09 14.31 -40.32
N THR A 14 -41.86 13.84 -40.51
CA THR A 14 -41.13 12.62 -40.14
C THR A 14 -39.66 12.78 -40.60
N THR A 15 -38.72 12.14 -39.90
CA THR A 15 -37.44 11.54 -40.36
C THR A 15 -36.32 12.40 -40.99
N ALA A 16 -35.21 12.48 -40.22
CA ALA A 16 -33.76 12.42 -40.55
C ALA A 16 -33.14 13.25 -41.70
N PRO A 17 -31.99 13.94 -41.47
CA PRO A 17 -31.20 14.55 -42.54
C PRO A 17 -29.94 13.74 -42.91
N ASP A 18 -29.68 13.68 -44.21
CA ASP A 18 -28.38 13.43 -44.85
C ASP A 18 -27.70 14.77 -45.19
N GLN A 19 -26.37 14.69 -45.32
CA GLN A 19 -25.31 15.67 -45.65
C GLN A 19 -25.63 16.95 -46.46
N PRO A 20 -24.70 17.93 -46.49
CA PRO A 20 -23.80 17.98 -47.66
C PRO A 20 -22.35 18.47 -47.42
N LEU A 21 -21.45 17.94 -48.26
CA LEU A 21 -20.18 18.55 -48.69
C LEU A 21 -20.42 19.81 -49.54
N THR A 22 -19.62 20.88 -49.40
CA THR A 22 -18.65 21.33 -50.44
C THR A 22 -17.76 22.52 -50.01
N LEU A 23 -16.50 22.43 -50.44
CA LEU A 23 -15.39 23.40 -50.36
C LEU A 23 -15.68 24.80 -50.93
N LEU A 24 -14.93 25.79 -50.42
CA LEU A 24 -14.17 26.73 -51.26
C LEU A 24 -12.85 27.14 -50.58
N ALA A 25 -11.76 26.90 -51.29
CA ALA A 25 -10.39 27.22 -50.92
C ALA A 25 -10.05 28.70 -51.19
N THR A 26 -9.08 29.25 -50.44
CA THR A 26 -8.06 30.14 -51.01
C THR A 26 -6.69 29.75 -50.44
N ARG A 27 -5.70 29.70 -51.34
CA ARG A 27 -4.31 29.24 -51.18
C ARG A 27 -3.42 30.33 -51.75
N SER A 28 -2.25 30.56 -51.15
CA SER A 28 -0.96 30.97 -51.75
C SER A 28 -0.10 31.62 -50.66
N GLU A 29 1.22 31.49 -50.51
CA GLU A 29 2.38 30.79 -51.09
C GLU A 29 3.54 31.21 -50.11
N HIS A 30 4.56 30.45 -49.75
CA HIS A 30 5.59 29.84 -50.58
C HIS A 30 6.36 28.78 -49.75
N LEU A 31 6.39 27.56 -50.29
CA LEU A 31 7.47 26.58 -50.09
C LEU A 31 8.28 26.58 -51.38
N GLU A 32 9.60 26.76 -51.30
CA GLU A 32 10.51 26.26 -52.34
C GLU A 32 10.98 24.87 -51.91
N THR A 33 10.38 23.87 -52.55
CA THR A 33 10.84 22.49 -52.60
C THR A 33 12.09 22.39 -53.46
N ARG A 34 13.16 21.78 -52.94
CA ARG A 34 14.14 21.09 -53.78
C ARG A 34 13.89 19.59 -53.69
N ASP A 35 13.47 19.04 -54.82
CA ASP A 35 13.33 17.60 -55.08
C ASP A 35 14.61 16.83 -54.75
N ILE A 36 14.47 15.78 -53.94
CA ILE A 36 15.32 14.60 -54.05
C ILE A 36 14.40 13.39 -54.17
N ASN A 37 14.64 12.65 -55.25
CA ASN A 37 13.87 11.50 -55.74
C ASN A 37 13.53 10.45 -54.69
N ALA A 38 12.36 9.84 -54.91
CA ALA A 38 11.92 8.57 -54.37
C ALA A 38 13.04 7.52 -54.34
N GLY A 39 13.58 7.30 -53.16
CA GLY A 39 14.20 6.06 -52.74
C GLY A 39 13.32 5.49 -51.63
N THR A 40 12.72 4.34 -51.88
CA THR A 40 11.96 3.55 -50.90
C THR A 40 12.84 3.27 -49.69
N LEU A 41 12.69 4.01 -48.59
CA LEU A 41 13.12 3.57 -47.27
C LEU A 41 11.95 2.83 -46.65
N ALA A 42 11.97 1.51 -46.85
CA ALA A 42 11.19 0.60 -46.04
C ALA A 42 11.52 0.85 -44.56
N ALA A 43 10.49 0.76 -43.74
CA ALA A 43 10.54 0.85 -42.30
C ALA A 43 11.60 -0.09 -41.70
N GLU A 44 12.51 0.45 -40.89
CA GLU A 44 13.22 -0.23 -39.81
C GLU A 44 13.25 0.71 -38.60
N GLY A 45 12.83 0.18 -37.44
CA GLY A 45 12.55 0.93 -36.22
C GLY A 45 13.81 1.55 -35.61
N ASP A 46 13.74 2.85 -35.35
CA ASP A 46 14.91 3.69 -35.07
C ASP A 46 15.07 4.03 -33.56
N GLY A 47 14.50 3.21 -32.67
CA GLY A 47 14.83 3.04 -31.23
C GLY A 47 14.95 4.26 -30.30
N LYS A 48 14.63 5.49 -30.73
CA LYS A 48 14.89 6.73 -29.98
C LYS A 48 13.86 6.96 -28.87
N ILE A 49 14.32 7.23 -27.65
CA ILE A 49 13.43 7.61 -26.54
C ILE A 49 13.30 9.12 -26.53
N VAL A 50 12.06 9.60 -26.61
CA VAL A 50 11.74 11.01 -26.45
C VAL A 50 11.29 11.21 -25.01
N ILE A 51 12.03 12.00 -24.24
CA ILE A 51 11.69 12.33 -22.87
C ILE A 51 11.13 13.75 -22.85
N LEU A 52 9.95 13.90 -22.27
CA LEU A 52 9.35 15.19 -21.95
C LEU A 52 9.44 15.41 -20.46
N ASN A 53 9.97 16.54 -20.02
CA ASN A 53 10.09 16.87 -18.60
C ASN A 53 9.78 18.35 -18.35
N ASN A 54 9.67 18.72 -17.08
CA ASN A 54 9.42 20.10 -16.65
C ASN A 54 8.20 20.73 -17.33
N PHE A 55 7.06 20.04 -17.27
CA PHE A 55 5.80 20.57 -17.78
C PHE A 55 5.37 21.76 -16.93
N ILE A 56 4.97 22.85 -17.58
CA ILE A 56 4.48 24.07 -16.94
C ILE A 56 3.23 24.50 -17.68
N ILE A 57 2.10 24.62 -16.99
CA ILE A 57 0.88 25.20 -17.53
C ILE A 57 0.64 26.56 -16.88
N LYS A 58 0.55 27.60 -17.72
CA LYS A 58 0.24 28.96 -17.29
C LYS A 58 -1.21 29.28 -17.60
N CYS A 59 -1.92 29.81 -16.60
CA CYS A 59 -3.27 30.35 -16.74
C CYS A 59 -3.27 31.88 -16.53
N PRO A 60 -4.25 32.60 -17.11
CA PRO A 60 -4.43 34.01 -16.82
C PRO A 60 -4.75 34.25 -15.32
N PRO A 61 -4.35 35.41 -14.75
CA PRO A 61 -4.72 35.76 -13.38
C PRO A 61 -6.25 35.85 -13.21
N ASP A 62 -6.75 35.37 -12.08
CA ASP A 62 -8.18 35.35 -11.64
C ASP A 62 -9.04 34.12 -12.00
N HIS A 63 -8.47 32.96 -12.34
CA HIS A 63 -9.27 31.79 -12.76
C HIS A 63 -9.55 30.70 -11.71
N GLY A 64 -8.93 30.75 -10.52
CA GLY A 64 -9.31 29.91 -9.37
C GLY A 64 -9.41 28.42 -9.67
N LEU A 65 -8.42 27.85 -10.37
CA LEU A 65 -8.33 26.40 -10.56
C LEU A 65 -7.79 25.79 -9.26
N ASP A 66 -8.50 24.81 -8.70
CA ASP A 66 -8.10 24.13 -7.46
C ASP A 66 -7.18 22.93 -7.73
N THR A 67 -7.40 22.24 -8.85
CA THR A 67 -6.51 21.17 -9.36
C THR A 67 -6.46 21.20 -10.88
N LEU A 68 -5.33 20.75 -11.42
CA LEU A 68 -5.10 20.65 -12.85
C LEU A 68 -4.31 19.37 -13.14
N SER A 69 -4.74 18.58 -14.12
CA SER A 69 -3.99 17.41 -14.58
C SER A 69 -3.71 17.52 -16.07
N LEU A 70 -2.64 16.86 -16.51
CA LEU A 70 -2.21 16.83 -17.90
C LEU A 70 -2.18 15.38 -18.39
N ASP A 71 -3.04 15.07 -19.34
CA ASP A 71 -3.00 13.79 -20.03
C ASP A 71 -2.02 13.88 -21.20
N VAL A 72 -1.01 13.01 -21.17
CA VAL A 72 -0.04 12.84 -22.25
C VAL A 72 -0.40 11.58 -23.02
N ILE A 73 -0.79 11.75 -24.29
CA ILE A 73 -1.34 10.67 -25.12
C ILE A 73 -0.45 10.46 -26.35
N GLY A 74 0.21 9.30 -26.40
CA GLY A 74 0.86 8.77 -27.59
C GLY A 74 -0.16 8.07 -28.50
N LEU A 75 -0.49 8.63 -29.67
CA LEU A 75 -1.55 8.09 -30.52
C LEU A 75 -1.07 6.97 -31.46
N ASN A 76 -0.33 6.00 -30.92
CA ASN A 76 0.01 4.77 -31.65
C ASN A 76 -0.51 3.55 -30.90
N ARG A 77 -1.59 2.95 -31.42
CA ARG A 77 -2.18 1.67 -30.94
C ARG A 77 -2.89 1.68 -29.58
N GLY A 78 -3.48 2.80 -29.17
CA GLY A 78 -4.42 2.79 -28.04
C GLY A 78 -3.76 2.57 -26.69
N GLU A 79 -2.59 3.18 -26.50
CA GLU A 79 -1.99 3.35 -25.16
C GLU A 79 -2.93 4.13 -24.26
N ASP A 80 -3.01 3.71 -22.99
CA ASP A 80 -3.74 4.45 -21.98
C ASP A 80 -3.05 5.80 -21.72
N PRO A 81 -3.82 6.88 -21.54
CA PRO A 81 -3.26 8.22 -21.30
C PRO A 81 -2.38 8.20 -20.04
N THR A 82 -1.15 8.73 -20.16
CA THR A 82 -0.32 8.98 -18.97
C THR A 82 -0.82 10.26 -18.32
N LYS A 83 -1.51 10.13 -17.19
CA LYS A 83 -2.07 11.25 -16.45
C LYS A 83 -1.04 11.80 -15.48
N LEU A 84 -0.63 13.05 -15.69
CA LEU A 84 0.28 13.77 -14.82
C LEU A 84 -0.52 14.70 -13.90
N ALA A 85 -0.32 14.54 -12.59
CA ALA A 85 -0.76 15.54 -11.64
C ALA A 85 0.15 16.78 -11.75
N MET A 86 -0.45 17.96 -11.85
CA MET A 86 0.29 19.22 -11.91
C MET A 86 0.21 19.90 -10.55
N GLU A 87 1.34 20.33 -10.03
CA GLU A 87 1.48 21.03 -8.76
C GLU A 87 1.23 22.53 -8.96
N ASN A 88 0.43 23.14 -8.07
CA ASN A 88 0.19 24.59 -8.12
C ASN A 88 1.40 25.33 -7.55
N VAL A 89 2.13 26.07 -8.39
CA VAL A 89 3.31 26.84 -7.98
C VAL A 89 2.93 28.31 -7.72
N SER A 90 1.87 28.80 -8.36
CA SER A 90 1.28 30.12 -8.11
C SER A 90 -0.12 30.21 -8.73
N GLU A 91 -0.86 31.29 -8.42
CA GLU A 91 -2.18 31.59 -9.01
C GLU A 91 -2.27 31.51 -10.55
N THR A 92 -1.13 31.58 -11.24
CA THR A 92 -1.04 31.59 -12.71
C THR A 92 -0.18 30.47 -13.28
N LYS A 93 0.36 29.56 -12.46
CA LYS A 93 1.40 28.61 -12.89
C LYS A 93 1.28 27.25 -12.18
N TRP A 94 1.28 26.19 -12.98
CA TRP A 94 1.23 24.80 -12.56
C TRP A 94 2.43 24.05 -13.13
N GLU A 95 3.07 23.16 -12.38
CA GLU A 95 4.29 22.46 -12.80
C GLU A 95 4.23 20.95 -12.55
N CYS A 96 4.92 20.17 -13.38
CA CYS A 96 5.13 18.74 -13.16
C CYS A 96 6.54 18.37 -13.65
N SER A 97 7.36 17.86 -12.73
CA SER A 97 8.76 17.48 -13.00
C SER A 97 8.91 16.02 -13.45
N SER A 98 7.83 15.23 -13.33
CA SER A 98 7.84 13.83 -13.73
C SER A 98 8.10 13.68 -15.23
N PRO A 99 9.17 12.94 -15.62
CA PRO A 99 9.45 12.72 -17.03
C PRO A 99 8.41 11.79 -17.65
N VAL A 100 7.98 12.08 -18.88
CA VAL A 100 7.18 11.17 -19.69
C VAL A 100 8.02 10.64 -20.84
N HIS A 101 8.10 9.31 -20.90
CA HIS A 101 8.79 8.59 -21.96
C HIS A 101 7.80 8.29 -23.08
N LEU A 102 8.09 8.78 -24.28
CA LEU A 102 7.32 8.47 -25.47
C LEU A 102 8.08 7.46 -26.34
N ASP A 103 7.35 6.48 -26.87
CA ASP A 103 7.85 5.57 -27.91
C ASP A 103 8.18 6.37 -29.18
N TRP A 104 9.34 6.11 -29.80
CA TRP A 104 9.75 6.67 -31.08
C TRP A 104 8.70 6.53 -32.17
N ASP A 105 7.97 5.42 -32.16
CA ASP A 105 7.03 5.13 -33.22
C ASP A 105 5.84 6.12 -33.19
N THR A 106 5.56 6.76 -32.05
CA THR A 106 4.47 7.73 -31.83
C THR A 106 4.40 8.76 -32.96
N ASN A 107 3.32 8.72 -33.75
CA ASN A 107 3.15 9.61 -34.90
C ASN A 107 2.65 11.01 -34.51
N HIS A 108 1.88 11.10 -33.43
CA HIS A 108 1.29 12.35 -32.93
C HIS A 108 1.25 12.31 -31.42
N LEU A 109 1.61 13.44 -30.79
CA LEU A 109 1.50 13.65 -29.35
C LEU A 109 0.30 14.55 -29.09
N LYS A 110 -0.62 14.12 -28.22
CA LYS A 110 -1.72 14.97 -27.75
C LYS A 110 -1.55 15.22 -26.25
N LEU A 111 -1.53 16.50 -25.88
CA LEU A 111 -1.52 16.96 -24.50
C LEU A 111 -2.88 17.58 -24.20
N VAL A 112 -3.56 17.10 -23.16
CA VAL A 112 -4.89 17.60 -22.75
C VAL A 112 -4.84 18.05 -21.31
N ALA A 113 -5.19 19.31 -21.05
CA ALA A 113 -5.31 19.82 -19.69
C ALA A 113 -6.74 19.56 -19.18
N HIS A 114 -6.87 19.06 -17.97
CA HIS A 114 -8.15 18.80 -17.31
C HIS A 114 -8.29 19.64 -16.04
N SER A 115 -9.53 19.95 -15.69
CA SER A 115 -9.92 20.61 -14.43
C SER A 115 -10.18 19.60 -13.30
N ASP A 116 -10.52 20.12 -12.12
CA ASP A 116 -10.97 19.42 -10.92
C ASP A 116 -12.12 18.41 -11.14
N ARG A 117 -12.92 18.61 -12.18
CA ARG A 117 -14.03 17.71 -12.56
C ARG A 117 -13.72 16.80 -13.74
N ASP A 118 -12.44 16.70 -14.10
CA ASP A 118 -11.95 15.97 -15.26
C ASP A 118 -12.45 16.51 -16.61
N GLU A 119 -13.00 17.73 -16.63
CA GLU A 119 -13.41 18.39 -17.87
C GLU A 119 -12.17 18.90 -18.63
N ALA A 120 -12.05 18.54 -19.91
CA ALA A 120 -10.96 18.97 -20.77
C ALA A 120 -11.02 20.49 -21.00
N LEU A 121 -10.05 21.20 -20.44
CA LEU A 121 -9.91 22.65 -20.51
C LEU A 121 -9.31 23.12 -21.83
N GLY A 122 -8.56 22.26 -22.53
CA GLY A 122 -7.94 22.54 -23.82
C GLY A 122 -6.89 21.52 -24.19
N PHE A 123 -6.39 21.58 -25.42
CA PHE A 123 -5.39 20.62 -25.88
C PHE A 123 -4.40 21.21 -26.88
N VAL A 124 -3.24 20.57 -27.01
CA VAL A 124 -2.33 20.76 -28.14
C VAL A 124 -2.01 19.41 -28.76
N VAL A 125 -1.94 19.37 -30.10
CA VAL A 125 -1.49 18.21 -30.86
C VAL A 125 -0.22 18.62 -31.59
N LEU A 126 0.83 17.81 -31.44
CA LEU A 126 2.11 17.97 -32.10
C LEU A 126 2.33 16.79 -33.05
N GLU A 127 2.59 17.10 -34.31
CA GLU A 127 2.94 16.13 -35.34
C GLU A 127 4.40 15.69 -35.13
N LYS A 128 4.70 14.42 -35.44
CA LYS A 128 6.07 13.90 -35.36
C LYS A 128 7.08 14.75 -36.12
N ASP A 129 6.72 15.24 -37.31
CA ASP A 129 7.61 16.09 -38.11
C ASP A 129 7.89 17.45 -37.44
N ASP A 130 6.92 18.02 -36.72
CA ASP A 130 7.10 19.26 -35.95
C ASP A 130 8.04 19.02 -34.77
N ILE A 131 7.82 17.94 -34.01
CA ILE A 131 8.69 17.53 -32.90
C ILE A 131 10.13 17.30 -33.40
N LEU A 132 10.31 16.60 -34.52
CA LEU A 132 11.63 16.31 -35.09
C LEU A 132 12.33 17.55 -35.66
N SER A 133 11.59 18.52 -36.19
CA SER A 133 12.15 19.78 -36.69
C SER A 133 12.69 20.67 -35.55
N LEU A 134 12.09 20.55 -34.36
CA LEU A 134 12.49 21.28 -33.15
C LEU A 134 13.75 20.70 -32.48
N VAL A 135 14.12 19.45 -32.82
CA VAL A 135 15.20 18.65 -32.20
C VAL A 135 16.58 18.85 -32.86
N SER A 136 16.77 19.88 -33.66
CA SER A 136 18.02 20.05 -34.44
C SER A 136 19.27 20.53 -33.67
N LYS A 137 19.25 20.59 -32.33
CA LYS A 137 20.40 21.04 -31.51
C LYS A 137 20.42 20.25 -30.19
N ASP A 138 21.58 19.67 -29.85
CA ASP A 138 21.83 18.88 -28.63
C ASP A 138 21.71 19.73 -27.32
N GLN A 139 20.58 20.38 -27.09
CA GLN A 139 20.24 21.16 -25.89
C GLN A 139 18.77 20.95 -25.54
N ASP A 140 18.46 20.88 -24.24
CA ASP A 140 17.08 20.87 -23.74
C ASP A 140 16.32 22.07 -24.30
N THR A 141 15.38 21.79 -25.19
CA THR A 141 14.62 22.84 -25.86
C THR A 141 13.31 23.00 -25.13
N GLN A 142 13.14 24.14 -24.46
CA GLN A 142 11.87 24.51 -23.86
C GLN A 142 10.90 24.96 -24.96
N LEU A 143 9.80 24.22 -25.12
CA LEU A 143 8.74 24.53 -26.08
C LEU A 143 7.58 25.18 -25.34
N GLU A 144 6.89 26.17 -25.94
CA GLU A 144 5.68 26.79 -25.39
C GLU A 144 4.59 26.82 -26.47
N PHE A 145 3.37 26.38 -26.12
CA PHE A 145 2.23 26.31 -27.02
C PHE A 145 0.97 26.85 -26.35
N ASP A 146 0.11 27.52 -27.12
CA ASP A 146 -1.25 27.87 -26.70
C ASP A 146 -2.18 26.66 -26.86
N LEU A 147 -2.97 26.34 -25.83
CA LEU A 147 -3.95 25.26 -25.89
C LEU A 147 -5.12 25.68 -26.78
N LYS A 148 -5.44 24.83 -27.77
CA LYS A 148 -6.60 24.99 -28.65
C LYS A 148 -7.89 24.69 -27.88
N GLU A 149 -8.96 25.39 -28.29
CA GLU A 149 -10.31 25.26 -27.73
C GLU A 149 -10.40 25.59 -26.23
N SER A 150 -9.35 26.18 -25.66
CA SER A 150 -9.32 26.62 -24.28
C SER A 150 -10.08 27.92 -24.08
N ASN A 151 -11.14 27.87 -23.28
CA ASN A 151 -11.87 29.05 -22.82
C ASN A 151 -11.03 29.97 -21.91
N LEU A 152 -9.91 29.45 -21.38
CA LEU A 152 -9.03 30.11 -20.42
C LEU A 152 -7.71 30.59 -21.04
N HIS A 153 -7.52 30.51 -22.36
CA HIS A 153 -6.24 30.85 -23.03
C HIS A 153 -4.99 30.29 -22.31
N LEU A 154 -5.00 28.99 -22.01
CA LEU A 154 -3.89 28.34 -21.33
C LEU A 154 -2.66 28.22 -22.25
N LYS A 155 -1.48 28.30 -21.64
CA LYS A 155 -0.20 28.01 -22.28
C LYS A 155 0.48 26.84 -21.61
N ILE A 156 0.97 25.89 -22.39
CA ILE A 156 1.79 24.79 -21.90
C ILE A 156 3.21 24.96 -22.39
N SER A 157 4.18 24.77 -21.50
CA SER A 157 5.57 24.61 -21.86
C SER A 157 6.18 23.36 -21.25
N PHE A 158 7.13 22.74 -21.93
CA PHE A 158 7.88 21.60 -21.41
C PHE A 158 9.26 21.56 -22.05
N ALA A 159 10.20 20.91 -21.38
CA ALA A 159 11.50 20.61 -21.94
C ALA A 159 11.42 19.28 -22.70
N LEU A 160 11.96 19.29 -23.92
CA LEU A 160 12.04 18.14 -24.79
C LEU A 160 13.51 17.70 -24.86
N ALA A 161 13.78 16.48 -24.39
CA ALA A 161 15.08 15.84 -24.49
C ALA A 161 14.97 14.58 -25.34
N VAL A 162 15.41 14.65 -26.60
CA VAL A 162 15.51 13.47 -27.47
C VAL A 162 16.83 12.79 -27.20
N HIS A 163 16.74 11.67 -26.47
CA HIS A 163 17.90 10.84 -26.23
C HIS A 163 18.10 10.01 -27.50
N LYS A 164 19.22 10.24 -28.19
CA LYS A 164 19.68 9.27 -29.20
C LYS A 164 19.81 7.94 -28.46
N PRO A 165 19.18 6.86 -28.94
CA PRO A 165 19.48 5.56 -28.41
C PRO A 165 20.95 5.35 -28.68
N ILE A 166 21.59 4.67 -27.76
CA ILE A 166 22.87 4.01 -28.00
C ILE A 166 22.81 3.44 -29.43
N PRO A 167 23.60 3.96 -30.38
CA PRO A 167 23.45 3.57 -31.77
C PRO A 167 23.69 2.06 -31.87
N GLU A 168 22.77 1.33 -32.52
CA GLU A 168 23.18 0.10 -33.17
C GLU A 168 24.29 0.48 -34.17
N ALA A 169 25.40 -0.21 -33.98
CA ALA A 169 26.72 0.17 -34.42
C ALA A 169 26.82 0.60 -35.90
N GLN A 170 27.12 1.88 -36.13
CA GLN A 170 28.31 2.18 -36.92
C GLN A 170 29.50 2.16 -35.97
N SER A 171 29.98 0.94 -35.69
CA SER A 171 30.93 0.55 -34.63
C SER A 171 30.54 1.00 -33.21
N PRO A 172 30.31 0.08 -32.24
CA PRO A 172 29.98 0.47 -30.88
C PRO A 172 31.09 1.39 -30.33
N SER A 173 30.72 2.51 -29.71
CA SER A 173 31.64 3.09 -28.74
C SER A 173 31.87 2.01 -27.69
N GLN A 174 33.13 1.79 -27.30
CA GLN A 174 33.49 0.75 -26.33
C GLN A 174 32.58 0.79 -25.09
N THR A 175 32.21 2.00 -24.65
CA THR A 175 31.26 2.28 -23.56
C THR A 175 29.92 1.56 -23.70
N ASN A 176 29.27 1.57 -24.86
CA ASN A 176 27.94 0.99 -25.03
C ASN A 176 27.96 -0.54 -25.04
N THR A 177 29.02 -1.13 -25.59
CA THR A 177 29.25 -2.59 -25.48
C THR A 177 29.54 -3.00 -24.05
N ILE A 178 30.32 -2.20 -23.31
CA ILE A 178 30.61 -2.45 -21.91
C ILE A 178 29.33 -2.34 -21.07
N LEU A 179 28.50 -1.30 -21.28
CA LEU A 179 27.26 -1.10 -20.52
C LEU A 179 26.24 -2.21 -20.76
N GLN A 180 26.03 -2.60 -22.02
CA GLN A 180 25.16 -3.75 -22.34
C GLN A 180 25.71 -5.07 -21.81
N SER A 181 27.03 -5.24 -21.78
CA SER A 181 27.63 -6.41 -21.15
C SER A 181 27.50 -6.39 -19.62
N ILE A 182 27.48 -5.21 -18.97
CA ILE A 182 27.25 -5.07 -17.53
C ILE A 182 25.82 -5.49 -17.21
N LEU A 183 24.84 -4.90 -17.91
CA LEU A 183 23.41 -5.08 -17.63
C LEU A 183 22.89 -6.49 -17.98
N ASN A 184 23.46 -7.14 -19.00
CA ASN A 184 22.99 -8.47 -19.44
C ASN A 184 23.77 -9.65 -18.84
N SER A 185 24.62 -9.43 -17.83
CA SER A 185 25.49 -10.48 -17.32
C SER A 185 25.21 -10.85 -15.87
N GLU A 186 25.07 -12.16 -15.61
CA GLU A 186 25.15 -12.77 -14.26
C GLU A 186 26.60 -12.78 -13.74
N GLN A 187 27.38 -11.74 -14.03
CA GLN A 187 28.79 -11.70 -13.66
C GLN A 187 28.98 -11.36 -12.19
N ASP A 188 30.03 -11.94 -11.62
CA ASP A 188 30.46 -11.69 -10.25
C ASP A 188 30.94 -10.24 -10.04
N LEU A 189 30.97 -9.83 -8.78
CA LEU A 189 31.36 -8.47 -8.37
C LEU A 189 32.78 -8.07 -8.84
N VAL A 190 33.68 -9.05 -9.00
CA VAL A 190 35.07 -8.83 -9.44
C VAL A 190 35.09 -8.38 -10.90
N HIS A 191 34.32 -9.06 -11.75
CA HIS A 191 34.21 -8.70 -13.16
C HIS A 191 33.51 -7.34 -13.32
N PHE A 192 32.42 -7.12 -12.58
CA PHE A 192 31.70 -5.84 -12.55
C PHE A 192 32.62 -4.66 -12.20
N THR A 193 33.45 -4.82 -11.15
CA THR A 193 34.44 -3.80 -10.74
C THR A 193 35.43 -3.46 -11.87
N SER A 194 35.83 -4.47 -12.65
CA SER A 194 36.73 -4.25 -13.80
C SER A 194 36.04 -3.56 -14.97
N MET A 195 34.73 -3.75 -15.14
CA MET A 195 33.95 -3.14 -16.21
C MET A 195 33.58 -1.68 -15.90
N ILE A 196 33.20 -1.38 -14.65
CA ILE A 196 32.93 0.01 -14.22
C ILE A 196 34.14 0.92 -14.49
N LYS A 197 35.37 0.43 -14.27
CA LYS A 197 36.61 1.20 -14.53
C LYS A 197 36.84 1.52 -16.01
N GLN A 198 36.12 0.87 -16.92
CA GLN A 198 36.22 1.11 -18.36
C GLN A 198 35.10 2.02 -18.87
N LEU A 199 34.13 2.37 -18.02
CA LEU A 199 33.10 3.35 -18.35
C LEU A 199 33.68 4.78 -18.35
N PRO A 200 33.04 5.72 -19.07
CA PRO A 200 33.37 7.14 -18.96
C PRO A 200 33.30 7.60 -17.50
N ASN A 201 34.15 8.55 -17.14
CA ASN A 201 34.11 9.22 -15.85
C ASN A 201 32.91 10.19 -15.78
N ASP A 202 31.71 9.63 -15.84
CA ASP A 202 30.44 10.33 -15.76
C ASP A 202 29.69 9.89 -14.49
N PRO A 203 29.61 10.74 -13.46
CA PRO A 203 28.95 10.39 -12.22
C PRO A 203 27.44 10.15 -12.39
N GLY A 204 26.78 10.78 -13.36
CA GLY A 204 25.36 10.54 -13.62
C GLY A 204 25.10 9.13 -14.18
N LEU A 205 25.95 8.68 -15.11
CA LEU A 205 25.89 7.33 -15.66
C LEU A 205 26.14 6.26 -14.59
N LEU A 206 27.06 6.52 -13.67
CA LEU A 206 27.36 5.60 -12.56
C LEU A 206 26.24 5.56 -11.53
N ASN A 207 25.59 6.70 -11.24
CA ASN A 207 24.41 6.71 -10.38
C ASN A 207 23.28 5.90 -10.99
N TYR A 208 23.01 6.11 -12.28
CA TYR A 208 22.00 5.34 -13.01
C TYR A 208 22.25 3.83 -12.99
N LEU A 209 23.52 3.41 -13.10
CA LEU A 209 23.87 1.99 -12.91
C LEU A 209 23.57 1.52 -11.49
N GLY A 210 23.83 2.37 -10.49
CA GLY A 210 23.43 2.12 -9.11
C GLY A 210 21.92 1.90 -8.98
N ASP A 211 21.11 2.78 -9.57
CA ASP A 211 19.65 2.71 -9.57
C ASP A 211 19.18 1.38 -10.17
N VAL A 212 19.69 1.01 -11.35
CA VAL A 212 19.32 -0.24 -12.03
C VAL A 212 19.64 -1.48 -11.19
N PHE A 213 20.82 -1.54 -10.55
CA PHE A 213 21.15 -2.68 -9.69
C PHE A 213 20.40 -2.66 -8.35
N ASN A 214 20.01 -1.49 -7.86
CA ASN A 214 19.13 -1.37 -6.70
C ASN A 214 17.70 -1.84 -7.02
N ASP A 215 17.16 -1.48 -8.17
CA ASP A 215 15.86 -1.96 -8.66
C ASP A 215 15.87 -3.48 -8.88
N GLN A 216 16.91 -3.98 -9.53
CA GLN A 216 17.11 -5.42 -9.70
C GLN A 216 17.22 -6.12 -8.34
N PHE A 217 17.89 -5.51 -7.36
CA PHE A 217 17.94 -6.03 -6.00
C PHE A 217 16.55 -6.08 -5.34
N GLU A 218 15.66 -5.11 -5.60
CA GLU A 218 14.27 -5.17 -5.10
C GLU A 218 13.53 -6.39 -5.63
N GLU A 219 13.75 -6.73 -6.91
CA GLU A 219 13.11 -7.85 -7.57
C GLU A 219 13.71 -9.21 -7.18
N THR A 220 15.04 -9.28 -7.05
CA THR A 220 15.77 -10.55 -6.91
C THR A 220 16.16 -10.89 -5.47
N HIS A 221 16.33 -9.88 -4.62
CA HIS A 221 16.92 -9.97 -3.28
C HIS A 221 18.31 -10.63 -3.23
N HIS A 222 19.05 -10.65 -4.35
CA HIS A 222 20.40 -11.21 -4.38
C HIS A 222 21.44 -10.22 -3.85
N GLU A 223 22.27 -10.68 -2.91
CA GLU A 223 23.31 -9.87 -2.25
C GLU A 223 24.33 -9.26 -3.24
N ASP A 224 24.58 -9.93 -4.37
CA ASP A 224 25.48 -9.41 -5.41
C ASP A 224 24.92 -8.15 -6.09
N ASP A 225 23.60 -8.02 -6.23
CA ASP A 225 22.97 -6.89 -6.91
C ASP A 225 23.10 -5.61 -6.06
N ILE A 226 22.87 -5.70 -4.74
CA ILE A 226 23.08 -4.55 -3.85
C ILE A 226 24.55 -4.16 -3.72
N HIS A 227 25.49 -5.11 -3.76
CA HIS A 227 26.93 -4.80 -3.79
C HIS A 227 27.33 -4.06 -5.08
N LYS A 228 26.75 -4.43 -6.22
CA LYS A 228 26.96 -3.72 -7.49
C LYS A 228 26.40 -2.31 -7.43
N ALA A 229 25.22 -2.14 -6.84
CA ALA A 229 24.60 -0.82 -6.65
C ALA A 229 25.49 0.08 -5.78
N ILE A 230 25.93 -0.39 -4.60
CA ILE A 230 26.82 0.36 -3.70
C ILE A 230 28.10 0.78 -4.44
N LEU A 231 28.75 -0.13 -5.15
CA LEU A 231 29.99 0.20 -5.88
C LEU A 231 29.78 1.27 -6.97
N ALA A 232 28.64 1.22 -7.67
CA ALA A 232 28.30 2.19 -8.70
C ALA A 232 28.03 3.59 -8.10
N TYR A 233 27.26 3.66 -7.01
CA TYR A 233 27.00 4.90 -6.29
C TYR A 233 28.27 5.50 -5.67
N GLU A 234 29.10 4.69 -5.00
CA GLU A 234 30.40 5.15 -4.47
C GLU A 234 31.31 5.70 -5.58
N SER A 235 31.28 5.07 -6.77
CA SER A 235 32.02 5.55 -7.95
C SER A 235 31.47 6.89 -8.47
N ALA A 236 30.15 7.09 -8.44
CA ALA A 236 29.52 8.36 -8.78
C ALA A 236 29.90 9.48 -7.78
N VAL A 237 29.89 9.18 -6.47
CA VAL A 237 30.32 10.10 -5.42
C VAL A 237 31.79 10.47 -5.59
N ALA A 238 32.66 9.50 -5.88
CA ALA A 238 34.10 9.74 -6.07
C ALA A 238 34.44 10.64 -7.28
N LEU A 239 33.55 10.71 -8.28
CA LEU A 239 33.71 11.53 -9.48
C LEU A 239 32.94 12.86 -9.44
N SER A 240 32.14 13.10 -8.41
CA SER A 240 31.40 14.34 -8.21
C SER A 240 32.00 15.18 -7.09
N THR A 241 31.78 16.49 -7.12
CA THR A 241 32.23 17.43 -6.09
C THR A 241 31.02 18.14 -5.48
N SER A 242 31.16 18.70 -4.29
CA SER A 242 30.11 19.52 -3.65
C SER A 242 29.70 20.77 -4.44
N GLU A 243 30.44 21.12 -5.51
CA GLU A 243 30.09 22.19 -6.45
C GLU A 243 29.12 21.72 -7.55
N ASN A 244 28.97 20.40 -7.76
CA ASN A 244 27.98 19.82 -8.67
C ASN A 244 26.62 19.73 -7.96
N SER A 245 25.56 20.26 -8.58
CA SER A 245 24.19 20.24 -8.02
C SER A 245 23.72 18.85 -7.60
N ASN A 246 24.23 17.79 -8.25
CA ASN A 246 23.74 16.43 -8.04
C ASN A 246 24.54 15.62 -7.00
N HIS A 247 25.67 16.13 -6.49
CA HIS A 247 26.53 15.38 -5.55
C HIS A 247 25.80 14.99 -4.27
N ARG A 248 24.89 15.85 -3.80
CA ARG A 248 24.01 15.57 -2.67
C ARG A 248 23.17 14.31 -2.88
N PHE A 249 22.55 14.18 -4.07
CA PHE A 249 21.67 13.06 -4.40
C PHE A 249 22.48 11.76 -4.46
N TYR A 250 23.65 11.78 -5.09
CA TYR A 250 24.54 10.62 -5.14
C TYR A 250 24.96 10.13 -3.74
N LEU A 251 25.23 11.06 -2.82
CA LEU A 251 25.47 10.71 -1.41
C LEU A 251 24.22 10.10 -0.76
N CYS A 252 23.04 10.64 -1.01
CA CYS A 252 21.79 10.11 -0.46
C CYS A 252 21.53 8.67 -0.95
N ASP A 253 21.66 8.42 -2.25
CA ASP A 253 21.46 7.11 -2.87
C ASP A 253 22.47 6.08 -2.36
N THR A 254 23.73 6.51 -2.18
CA THR A 254 24.77 5.66 -1.57
C THR A 254 24.40 5.26 -0.13
N GLY A 255 23.95 6.23 0.69
CA GLY A 255 23.54 5.96 2.08
C GLY A 255 22.33 5.04 2.19
N LEU A 256 21.37 5.18 1.26
CA LEU A 256 20.21 4.28 1.15
C LEU A 256 20.63 2.85 0.81
N ALA A 257 21.53 2.69 -0.16
CA ALA A 257 22.03 1.38 -0.57
C ALA A 257 22.73 0.63 0.59
N PHE A 258 23.57 1.32 1.37
CA PHE A 258 24.17 0.73 2.58
C PHE A 258 23.11 0.37 3.64
N THR A 259 22.12 1.23 3.86
CA THR A 259 21.04 0.97 4.82
C THR A 259 20.22 -0.26 4.41
N ARG A 260 19.98 -0.42 3.11
CA ARG A 260 19.27 -1.58 2.55
C ARG A 260 20.08 -2.87 2.67
N HIS A 261 21.38 -2.80 2.39
CA HIS A 261 22.28 -3.94 2.60
C HIS A 261 22.29 -4.37 4.08
N TYR A 262 22.32 -3.42 5.02
CA TYR A 262 22.19 -3.71 6.45
C TYR A 262 20.89 -4.44 6.79
N GLN A 263 19.75 -4.02 6.21
CA GLN A 263 18.45 -4.64 6.51
C GLN A 263 18.43 -6.13 6.15
N LEU A 264 19.17 -6.55 5.13
CA LEU A 264 19.33 -7.95 4.77
C LEU A 264 20.37 -8.69 5.61
N SER A 265 21.59 -8.14 5.66
CA SER A 265 22.77 -8.83 6.17
C SER A 265 22.85 -8.75 7.70
N GLY A 266 22.22 -7.74 8.27
CA GLY A 266 22.37 -7.34 9.67
C GLY A 266 23.78 -6.85 10.00
N ASN A 267 24.62 -6.54 9.01
CA ASN A 267 26.00 -6.12 9.17
C ASN A 267 26.09 -4.65 9.62
N LEU A 268 26.51 -4.44 10.86
CA LEU A 268 26.57 -3.10 11.45
C LEU A 268 27.55 -2.16 10.74
N ASP A 269 28.58 -2.69 10.07
CA ASP A 269 29.57 -1.88 9.36
C ASP A 269 28.90 -1.02 8.26
N ASP A 270 27.81 -1.51 7.67
CA ASP A 270 27.04 -0.77 6.66
C ASP A 270 26.39 0.49 7.23
N LEU A 271 25.86 0.43 8.46
CA LEU A 271 25.30 1.61 9.13
C LEU A 271 26.40 2.59 9.53
N ASP A 272 27.58 2.08 9.90
CA ASP A 272 28.74 2.91 10.17
C ASP A 272 29.30 3.61 8.92
N GLN A 273 29.02 3.09 7.72
CA GLN A 273 29.25 3.80 6.44
C GLN A 273 28.09 4.74 6.08
N ALA A 274 26.83 4.31 6.22
CA ALA A 274 25.66 5.07 5.78
C ALA A 274 25.49 6.40 6.52
N ILE A 275 25.68 6.39 7.85
CA ILE A 275 25.48 7.57 8.71
C ILE A 275 26.36 8.75 8.28
N PRO A 276 27.70 8.64 8.18
CA PRO A 276 28.54 9.77 7.76
C PRO A 276 28.27 10.20 6.31
N ILE A 277 27.80 9.28 5.44
CA ILE A 277 27.41 9.61 4.06
C ILE A 277 26.15 10.49 4.05
N PHE A 278 25.13 10.14 4.83
CA PHE A 278 23.94 11.00 4.98
C PHE A 278 24.27 12.35 5.61
N GLU A 279 25.15 12.39 6.62
CA GLU A 279 25.64 13.64 7.20
C GLU A 279 26.35 14.51 6.14
N ALA A 280 27.15 13.91 5.26
CA ALA A 280 27.80 14.61 4.15
C ALA A 280 26.78 15.12 3.13
N SER A 281 25.72 14.35 2.84
CA SER A 281 24.61 14.77 1.97
C SER A 281 23.90 16.00 2.53
N ILE A 282 23.57 16.00 3.83
CA ILE A 282 22.96 17.13 4.55
C ILE A 282 23.89 18.35 4.57
N ALA A 283 25.21 18.14 4.67
CA ALA A 283 26.20 19.22 4.68
C ALA A 283 26.42 19.88 3.31
N CYS A 284 25.92 19.28 2.22
CA CYS A 284 25.93 19.88 0.89
C CYS A 284 24.88 21.00 0.80
N ASN A 285 25.27 22.17 1.33
CA ASN A 285 24.57 23.46 1.41
C ASN A 285 23.34 23.62 0.46
N PRO A 286 22.12 23.30 0.93
CA PRO A 286 20.88 23.45 0.15
C PRO A 286 20.33 24.89 0.21
N GLU A 287 19.33 25.18 -0.64
CA GLU A 287 18.60 26.46 -0.63
C GLU A 287 17.66 26.61 0.60
N GLY A 288 17.42 25.53 1.37
CA GLY A 288 16.78 25.58 2.69
C GLY A 288 16.62 24.21 3.39
N PRO A 289 16.17 24.17 4.66
CA PRO A 289 15.93 22.92 5.42
C PRO A 289 14.78 22.07 4.87
N GLU A 290 13.85 22.68 4.15
CA GLU A 290 12.68 22.00 3.55
C GLU A 290 13.10 20.98 2.49
N ASP A 291 14.11 21.30 1.67
CA ASP A 291 14.65 20.41 0.63
C ASP A 291 15.44 19.22 1.21
N LEU A 292 15.80 19.27 2.51
CA LEU A 292 16.57 18.23 3.20
C LEU A 292 15.71 17.26 4.02
N ILE A 293 14.39 17.46 4.08
CA ILE A 293 13.51 16.69 4.95
C ILE A 293 13.66 15.18 4.76
N GLU A 294 13.80 14.73 3.52
CA GLU A 294 14.02 13.32 3.18
C GLU A 294 15.38 12.81 3.68
N SER A 295 16.46 13.57 3.46
CA SER A 295 17.80 13.21 3.95
C SER A 295 17.86 13.15 5.48
N PHE A 296 17.14 14.04 6.17
CA PHE A 296 16.99 13.98 7.62
C PHE A 296 16.26 12.72 8.08
N ASN A 297 15.19 12.34 7.39
CA ASN A 297 14.46 11.11 7.67
C ASN A 297 15.36 9.87 7.49
N ASN A 298 16.11 9.81 6.39
CA ASN A 298 16.98 8.67 6.07
C ASN A 298 18.13 8.50 7.09
N LEU A 299 18.78 9.61 7.47
CA LEU A 299 19.78 9.58 8.55
C LEU A 299 19.17 9.14 9.88
N ALA A 300 17.98 9.64 10.22
CA ALA A 300 17.29 9.27 11.45
C ALA A 300 16.93 7.79 11.50
N MET A 301 16.51 7.19 10.38
CA MET A 301 16.26 5.75 10.27
C MET A 301 17.55 4.93 10.45
N ALA A 302 18.66 5.32 9.82
CA ALA A 302 19.95 4.64 10.00
C ALA A 302 20.42 4.66 11.47
N LEU A 303 20.23 5.80 12.16
CA LEU A 303 20.51 5.93 13.60
C LEU A 303 19.61 5.03 14.45
N GLN A 304 18.31 4.93 14.13
CA GLN A 304 17.38 4.01 14.80
C GLN A 304 17.78 2.55 14.61
N TYR A 305 18.14 2.16 13.38
CA TYR A 305 18.63 0.80 13.11
C TYR A 305 19.88 0.47 13.93
N ARG A 306 20.85 1.40 14.01
CA ARG A 306 22.06 1.21 14.80
C ARG A 306 21.75 1.15 16.29
N PHE A 307 20.84 2.00 16.77
CA PHE A 307 20.35 1.97 18.14
C PHE A 307 19.71 0.61 18.50
N ASN A 308 18.81 0.07 17.65
CA ASN A 308 18.13 -1.20 17.92
C ASN A 308 19.11 -2.38 18.13
N ARG A 309 20.26 -2.34 17.46
CA ARG A 309 21.28 -3.40 17.59
C ARG A 309 22.28 -3.18 18.70
N THR A 310 22.63 -1.93 18.97
CA THR A 310 23.73 -1.58 19.89
C THR A 310 23.25 -1.08 21.24
N GLY A 311 22.02 -0.58 21.32
CA GLY A 311 21.48 0.16 22.46
C GLY A 311 22.11 1.54 22.67
N ASN A 312 22.80 2.09 21.66
CA ASN A 312 23.52 3.36 21.74
C ASN A 312 22.56 4.56 21.82
N LEU A 313 22.16 4.95 23.03
CA LEU A 313 21.24 6.06 23.29
C LEU A 313 21.59 7.40 22.60
N PRO A 314 22.88 7.80 22.49
CA PRO A 314 23.28 8.94 21.66
C PRO A 314 22.72 8.94 20.23
N ASP A 315 22.65 7.79 19.56
CA ASP A 315 22.10 7.70 18.20
C ASP A 315 20.60 8.02 18.19
N LEU A 316 19.88 7.51 19.19
CA LEU A 316 18.45 7.76 19.33
C LEU A 316 18.15 9.23 19.67
N HIS A 317 18.92 9.83 20.57
CA HIS A 317 18.80 11.26 20.87
C HIS A 317 19.14 12.13 19.66
N TYR A 318 20.13 11.72 18.87
CA TYR A 318 20.49 12.44 17.65
C TYR A 318 19.36 12.36 16.62
N SER A 319 18.80 11.17 16.39
CA SER A 319 17.62 10.94 15.53
C SER A 319 16.44 11.85 15.91
N ILE A 320 16.09 11.90 17.21
CA ILE A 320 15.03 12.80 17.72
C ILE A 320 15.34 14.26 17.43
N SER A 321 16.56 14.72 17.77
CA SER A 321 16.93 16.12 17.59
C SER A 321 16.90 16.56 16.11
N LEU A 322 17.30 15.66 15.21
CA LEU A 322 17.33 15.87 13.78
C LEU A 322 15.91 16.03 13.23
N LEU A 323 15.04 15.08 13.54
CA LEU A 323 13.66 15.06 13.07
C LEU A 323 12.82 16.20 13.68
N GLN A 324 13.04 16.55 14.94
CA GLN A 324 12.40 17.73 15.55
C GLN A 324 12.81 19.03 14.84
N SER A 325 14.09 19.15 14.46
CA SER A 325 14.56 20.31 13.69
C SER A 325 13.95 20.34 12.29
N ALA A 326 13.84 19.19 11.61
CA ALA A 326 13.22 19.09 10.30
C ALA A 326 11.73 19.50 10.37
N VAL A 327 10.94 18.86 11.25
CA VAL A 327 9.52 19.13 11.44
C VAL A 327 9.23 20.59 11.78
N LYS A 328 10.12 21.28 12.49
CA LYS A 328 9.95 22.68 12.89
C LYS A 328 10.06 23.66 11.70
N GLU A 329 10.83 23.31 10.69
CA GLU A 329 11.17 24.20 9.57
C GLU A 329 10.44 23.82 8.27
N THR A 330 9.70 22.72 8.24
CA THR A 330 8.93 22.24 7.08
C THR A 330 7.48 22.72 7.13
N SER A 331 6.94 23.16 5.99
CA SER A 331 5.51 23.46 5.82
C SER A 331 4.62 22.24 6.10
N GLU A 332 3.44 22.45 6.67
CA GLU A 332 2.44 21.39 6.85
C GLU A 332 1.86 20.87 5.53
N GLU A 333 2.01 21.63 4.44
CA GLU A 333 1.60 21.24 3.08
C GLU A 333 2.64 20.32 2.40
N ASN A 334 3.80 20.10 3.02
CA ASN A 334 4.85 19.27 2.45
C ASN A 334 4.45 17.77 2.49
N PRO A 335 4.44 17.06 1.34
CA PRO A 335 3.96 15.68 1.25
C PRO A 335 4.83 14.68 2.02
N ILE A 336 6.08 15.04 2.36
CA ILE A 336 7.02 14.17 3.09
C ILE A 336 6.87 14.35 4.62
N LEU A 337 6.27 15.44 5.10
CA LEU A 337 6.15 15.73 6.52
C LEU A 337 5.48 14.61 7.35
N PRO A 338 4.40 13.95 6.89
CA PRO A 338 3.81 12.84 7.65
C PRO A 338 4.79 11.68 7.87
N LEU A 339 5.73 11.43 6.94
CA LEU A 339 6.74 10.36 7.05
C LEU A 339 7.72 10.66 8.17
N VAL A 340 8.22 11.89 8.18
CA VAL A 340 9.16 12.38 9.19
C VAL A 340 8.52 12.39 10.57
N LEU A 341 7.23 12.75 10.67
CA LEU A 341 6.46 12.70 11.92
C LEU A 341 6.28 11.26 12.44
N ASN A 342 6.03 10.29 11.55
CA ASN A 342 5.95 8.88 11.93
C ASN A 342 7.32 8.34 12.41
N THR A 343 8.41 8.69 11.72
CA THR A 343 9.78 8.33 12.11
C THR A 343 10.17 8.98 13.45
N LEU A 344 9.73 10.22 13.71
CA LEU A 344 9.92 10.91 14.99
C LEU A 344 9.16 10.21 16.11
N GLY A 345 7.90 9.84 15.85
CA GLY A 345 7.10 9.10 16.81
C GLY A 345 7.71 7.73 17.15
N THR A 346 8.30 7.06 16.16
CA THR A 346 9.05 5.80 16.38
C THR A 346 10.29 6.00 17.24
N SER A 347 11.03 7.10 17.06
CA SER A 347 12.18 7.43 17.92
C SER A 347 11.77 7.66 19.38
N PHE A 348 10.66 8.38 19.61
CA PHE A 348 10.13 8.60 20.95
C PHE A 348 9.61 7.32 21.59
N GLN A 349 8.98 6.44 20.80
CA GLN A 349 8.54 5.13 21.29
C GLN A 349 9.74 4.27 21.74
N MET A 350 10.81 4.22 20.93
CA MET A 350 12.05 3.55 21.31
C MET A 350 12.68 4.15 22.58
N LEU A 351 12.56 5.47 22.77
CA LEU A 351 13.07 6.14 23.96
C LEU A 351 12.26 5.75 25.20
N PHE A 352 10.92 5.75 25.09
CA PHE A 352 10.02 5.27 26.14
C PHE A 352 10.31 3.83 26.56
N GLU A 353 10.54 2.92 25.61
CA GLU A 353 10.88 1.52 25.90
C GLU A 353 12.17 1.38 26.74
N ARG A 354 13.06 2.38 26.69
CA ARG A 354 14.29 2.43 27.49
C ARG A 354 14.14 3.20 28.80
N SER A 355 13.43 4.32 28.77
CA SER A 355 13.32 5.27 29.89
C SER A 355 12.16 4.93 30.84
N GLY A 356 11.04 4.46 30.30
CA GLY A 356 9.76 4.33 30.99
C GLY A 356 9.05 5.66 31.26
N GLU A 357 9.55 6.78 30.73
CA GLU A 357 9.03 8.12 31.00
C GLU A 357 7.78 8.39 30.15
N LEU A 358 6.67 8.74 30.81
CA LEU A 358 5.36 8.91 30.15
C LEU A 358 5.34 10.07 29.13
N ASP A 359 6.24 11.04 29.28
CA ASP A 359 6.38 12.15 28.34
C ASP A 359 6.87 11.66 26.97
N ASP A 360 7.70 10.62 26.92
CA ASP A 360 8.23 10.06 25.68
C ASP A 360 7.12 9.36 24.86
N ILE A 361 6.30 8.53 25.49
CA ILE A 361 5.18 7.87 24.80
C ILE A 361 4.09 8.88 24.39
N SER A 362 3.88 9.92 25.19
CA SER A 362 2.96 11.02 24.84
C SER A 362 3.44 11.79 23.62
N ALA A 363 4.75 12.06 23.52
CA ALA A 363 5.37 12.67 22.35
C ALA A 363 5.28 11.76 21.12
N ALA A 364 5.44 10.45 21.29
CA ALA A 364 5.28 9.47 20.21
C ALA A 364 3.85 9.48 19.63
N ILE A 365 2.84 9.43 20.49
CA ILE A 365 1.42 9.47 20.10
C ILE A 365 1.11 10.80 19.40
N SER A 366 1.57 11.92 19.95
CA SER A 366 1.32 13.23 19.34
C SER A 366 1.93 13.37 17.95
N ALA A 367 3.15 12.85 17.74
CA ALA A 367 3.80 12.89 16.44
C ALA A 367 3.08 12.00 15.41
N LYS A 368 2.71 10.76 15.80
CA LYS A 368 1.98 9.83 14.93
C LYS A 368 0.56 10.32 14.62
N GLN A 369 -0.15 10.92 15.59
CA GLN A 369 -1.46 11.51 15.35
C GLN A 369 -1.35 12.66 14.35
N LYS A 370 -0.35 13.54 14.50
CA LYS A 370 -0.12 14.62 13.54
C LYS A 370 0.20 14.09 12.14
N ALA A 371 0.92 12.97 12.02
CA ALA A 371 1.16 12.33 10.72
C ALA A 371 -0.16 11.87 10.07
N VAL A 372 -1.05 11.25 10.85
CA VAL A 372 -2.38 10.83 10.37
C VAL A 372 -3.22 12.04 9.95
N ASP A 373 -3.28 13.08 10.76
CA ASP A 373 -4.08 14.28 10.50
C ASP A 373 -3.64 15.04 9.23
N LEU A 374 -2.36 14.92 8.85
CA LEU A 374 -1.78 15.56 7.67
C LEU A 374 -1.78 14.67 6.42
N THR A 375 -2.15 13.38 6.54
CA THR A 375 -2.29 12.50 5.37
C THR A 375 -3.64 12.78 4.72
N PRO A 376 -3.71 13.23 3.44
CA PRO A 376 -4.98 13.48 2.78
C PRO A 376 -5.82 12.21 2.72
N ASP A 377 -7.13 12.35 2.94
CA ASP A 377 -8.11 11.31 2.63
C ASP A 377 -8.30 11.27 1.10
N ASP A 378 -7.36 10.70 0.36
CA ASP A 378 -7.57 10.42 -1.05
C ASP A 378 -8.58 9.28 -1.24
N SER A 379 -9.60 9.55 -2.06
CA SER A 379 -10.67 8.64 -2.42
C SER A 379 -10.15 7.51 -3.32
N ASP A 380 -9.40 6.58 -2.76
CA ASP A 380 -9.19 5.19 -3.24
C ASP A 380 -8.28 4.43 -2.27
N GLY A 381 -8.66 4.37 -0.98
CA GLY A 381 -8.34 3.25 -0.08
C GLY A 381 -6.90 2.72 -0.02
N LYS A 382 -5.88 3.55 -0.28
CA LYS A 382 -4.47 3.28 -0.02
C LYS A 382 -3.78 4.59 0.26
N PRO A 383 -2.97 4.72 1.32
CA PRO A 383 -2.05 5.83 1.41
C PRO A 383 -1.08 5.73 0.23
N ALA A 384 -1.16 6.65 -0.74
CA ALA A 384 -0.12 6.85 -1.76
C ALA A 384 1.29 6.98 -1.12
N PHE A 385 1.29 7.37 0.14
CA PHE A 385 2.38 7.46 1.10
C PHE A 385 3.26 6.19 1.27
N PHE A 386 2.73 4.97 1.12
CA PHE A 386 3.55 3.73 1.20
C PHE A 386 4.17 3.31 -0.13
N ARG A 387 3.77 3.93 -1.25
CA ARG A 387 4.14 3.47 -2.60
C ARG A 387 5.51 3.98 -3.07
N MET A 388 6.03 5.05 -2.44
CA MET A 388 7.22 5.75 -2.93
C MET A 388 8.53 5.31 -2.26
N TYR A 389 8.48 4.55 -1.16
CA TYR A 389 9.67 4.12 -0.42
C TYR A 389 9.63 2.62 -0.04
N GLY A 390 9.79 1.77 -1.05
CA GLY A 390 10.55 0.51 -0.93
C GLY A 390 10.14 -0.51 0.15
N THR A 391 8.86 -0.68 0.45
CA THR A 391 8.37 -2.01 0.85
C THR A 391 7.88 -2.71 -0.40
N PRO A 392 8.31 -3.97 -0.69
CA PRO A 392 7.76 -4.70 -1.82
C PRO A 392 6.24 -4.66 -1.74
N ASP A 393 5.60 -4.31 -2.85
CA ASP A 393 4.14 -4.31 -2.98
C ASP A 393 3.59 -5.61 -2.35
N ASN A 394 2.76 -5.45 -1.31
CA ASN A 394 2.05 -6.50 -0.58
C ASN A 394 2.81 -7.30 0.49
N VAL A 395 3.85 -6.76 1.13
CA VAL A 395 4.41 -7.43 2.31
C VAL A 395 3.80 -6.87 3.60
N CYS A 396 2.83 -7.59 4.15
CA CYS A 396 2.19 -7.32 5.44
C CYS A 396 2.83 -8.20 6.54
N VAL A 397 2.83 -7.72 7.80
CA VAL A 397 3.26 -8.53 8.95
C VAL A 397 2.50 -9.87 9.02
N SER A 398 1.23 -9.89 8.61
CA SER A 398 0.43 -11.12 8.51
C SER A 398 1.04 -12.19 7.61
N ASP A 399 1.90 -11.82 6.66
CA ASP A 399 2.49 -12.77 5.72
C ASP A 399 3.64 -13.58 6.37
N PHE A 400 4.12 -13.14 7.53
CA PHE A 400 5.20 -13.82 8.27
C PHE A 400 4.80 -14.31 9.66
N VAL A 401 3.74 -13.74 10.26
CA VAL A 401 3.36 -14.07 11.63
C VAL A 401 1.88 -14.39 11.75
N ILE A 402 1.61 -15.45 12.50
CA ILE A 402 0.26 -15.82 12.91
C ILE A 402 0.05 -15.27 14.32
N SER A 403 -0.86 -14.31 14.42
CA SER A 403 -1.10 -13.59 15.67
C SER A 403 -2.11 -14.32 16.55
N SER A 404 -1.81 -14.39 17.84
CA SER A 404 -2.75 -14.80 18.89
C SER A 404 -2.57 -13.91 20.11
N TYR A 405 -3.68 -13.51 20.72
CA TYR A 405 -3.69 -12.56 21.83
C TYR A 405 -3.99 -13.28 23.15
N THR A 406 -3.58 -12.69 24.27
CA THR A 406 -3.98 -13.16 25.59
C THR A 406 -4.34 -11.98 26.47
N PRO A 407 -5.47 -12.03 27.20
CA PRO A 407 -5.91 -10.89 28.00
C PRO A 407 -4.97 -10.60 29.18
N THR A 408 -4.28 -11.62 29.70
CA THR A 408 -3.23 -11.44 30.71
C THR A 408 -2.16 -12.51 30.58
N VAL A 409 -0.92 -12.18 30.97
CA VAL A 409 0.17 -13.17 31.09
C VAL A 409 -0.22 -14.31 32.04
N SER A 410 -1.00 -14.02 33.08
CA SER A 410 -1.46 -15.04 34.03
C SER A 410 -2.40 -16.07 33.39
N ALA A 411 -3.29 -15.62 32.50
CA ALA A 411 -4.16 -16.51 31.74
C ALA A 411 -3.32 -17.48 30.89
N LEU A 412 -2.31 -16.97 30.18
CA LEU A 412 -1.40 -17.80 29.38
C LEU A 412 -0.62 -18.82 30.23
N VAL A 413 0.00 -18.37 31.33
CA VAL A 413 0.84 -19.22 32.20
C VAL A 413 0.02 -20.33 32.87
N ASN A 414 -1.20 -20.04 33.32
CA ASN A 414 -2.05 -21.06 33.94
C ASN A 414 -2.45 -22.13 32.92
N LYS A 415 -2.72 -21.76 31.67
CA LYS A 415 -3.06 -22.71 30.60
C LYS A 415 -1.90 -23.63 30.23
N ILE A 416 -0.68 -23.12 30.16
CA ILE A 416 0.53 -23.94 29.90
C ILE A 416 0.73 -24.98 31.01
N LYS A 417 0.33 -24.68 32.26
CA LYS A 417 0.42 -25.62 33.39
C LYS A 417 -0.70 -26.67 33.40
N GLU A 418 -1.85 -26.35 32.81
CA GLU A 418 -3.05 -27.17 32.80
C GLU A 418 -3.16 -28.12 31.59
N VAL A 419 -2.13 -28.20 30.72
CA VAL A 419 -2.12 -29.05 29.50
C VAL A 419 -2.64 -30.46 29.84
N PRO A 420 -3.81 -30.87 29.31
CA PRO A 420 -4.45 -32.11 29.71
C PRO A 420 -3.59 -33.31 29.35
N LYS A 421 -3.29 -34.17 30.34
CA LYS A 421 -2.51 -35.41 30.17
C LYS A 421 -3.25 -36.52 29.40
N LYS A 422 -4.46 -36.27 28.90
CA LYS A 422 -5.29 -37.26 28.18
C LYS A 422 -6.12 -36.55 27.11
N GLU A 423 -5.87 -36.86 25.85
CA GLU A 423 -6.68 -36.39 24.71
C GLU A 423 -8.08 -37.02 24.81
N SER A 424 -9.06 -36.25 25.23
CA SER A 424 -10.48 -36.58 25.08
C SER A 424 -10.85 -36.52 23.59
N GLU A 425 -11.76 -37.41 23.15
CA GLU A 425 -12.44 -37.29 21.86
C GLU A 425 -13.01 -35.88 21.73
N SER A 426 -12.68 -35.21 20.62
CA SER A 426 -13.14 -33.84 20.35
C SER A 426 -14.57 -33.92 19.82
N SER A 427 -15.55 -33.46 20.59
CA SER A 427 -16.94 -33.25 20.15
C SER A 427 -17.23 -31.75 19.99
N LEU A 428 -18.07 -31.39 19.02
CA LEU A 428 -18.41 -30.01 18.67
C LEU A 428 -19.89 -29.70 18.94
N LEU A 429 -20.16 -28.69 19.77
CA LEU A 429 -21.47 -28.10 19.93
C LEU A 429 -21.64 -26.92 18.96
N LEU A 430 -22.65 -26.97 18.09
CA LEU A 430 -23.03 -25.91 17.17
C LEU A 430 -24.32 -25.26 17.66
N ILE A 431 -24.33 -23.94 17.74
CA ILE A 431 -25.48 -23.16 18.19
C ILE A 431 -25.82 -22.17 17.09
N SER A 432 -27.04 -22.25 16.57
CA SER A 432 -27.54 -21.38 15.51
C SER A 432 -28.80 -20.67 15.97
N GLN A 433 -28.80 -19.33 15.92
CA GLN A 433 -29.98 -18.54 16.29
C GLN A 433 -30.27 -17.46 15.23
N PRO A 434 -30.74 -17.86 14.03
CA PRO A 434 -31.04 -16.94 12.93
C PRO A 434 -32.19 -15.97 13.25
N ASN A 435 -33.14 -16.40 14.08
CA ASN A 435 -34.36 -15.64 14.40
C ASN A 435 -34.50 -15.39 15.90
N THR A 436 -33.52 -14.70 16.48
CA THR A 436 -33.56 -14.30 17.89
C THR A 436 -34.75 -13.35 18.14
N PRO A 437 -35.63 -13.62 19.12
CA PRO A 437 -36.73 -12.72 19.46
C PRO A 437 -36.23 -11.30 19.82
N GLY A 438 -36.76 -10.29 19.13
CA GLY A 438 -36.43 -8.88 19.38
C GLY A 438 -35.11 -8.38 18.77
N LYS A 439 -34.45 -9.17 17.91
CA LYS A 439 -33.25 -8.78 17.16
C LYS A 439 -33.49 -8.89 15.65
N ALA A 440 -32.55 -8.35 14.86
CA ALA A 440 -32.55 -8.51 13.41
C ALA A 440 -32.34 -9.99 13.03
N SER A 441 -32.93 -10.41 11.90
CA SER A 441 -32.74 -11.76 11.39
C SER A 441 -31.34 -11.91 10.77
N ILE A 442 -30.66 -13.01 11.07
CA ILE A 442 -29.33 -13.38 10.57
C ILE A 442 -29.40 -14.79 9.94
N PRO A 443 -30.12 -14.96 8.82
CA PRO A 443 -30.40 -16.27 8.25
C PRO A 443 -29.16 -17.06 7.84
N ALA A 444 -28.05 -16.40 7.50
CA ALA A 444 -26.84 -17.08 7.05
C ALA A 444 -26.18 -17.94 8.15
N THR A 445 -26.45 -17.66 9.44
CA THR A 445 -25.98 -18.51 10.55
C THR A 445 -26.48 -19.96 10.45
N ARG A 446 -27.64 -20.18 9.83
CA ARG A 446 -28.16 -21.52 9.53
C ARG A 446 -27.27 -22.22 8.51
N GLU A 447 -26.95 -21.54 7.42
CA GLU A 447 -26.09 -22.08 6.38
C GLU A 447 -24.69 -22.40 6.92
N GLU A 448 -24.13 -21.50 7.72
CA GLU A 448 -22.85 -21.67 8.43
C GLU A 448 -22.82 -22.95 9.28
N THR A 449 -23.76 -23.06 10.22
CA THR A 449 -23.78 -24.18 11.17
C THR A 449 -24.12 -25.52 10.52
N HIS A 450 -25.00 -25.54 9.51
CA HIS A 450 -25.31 -26.77 8.76
C HIS A 450 -24.12 -27.25 7.94
N ALA A 451 -23.39 -26.34 7.30
CA ALA A 451 -22.18 -26.68 6.57
C ALA A 451 -21.12 -27.30 7.50
N ILE A 452 -20.88 -26.69 8.66
CA ILE A 452 -19.93 -27.21 9.66
C ILE A 452 -20.40 -28.56 10.22
N HIS A 453 -21.69 -28.72 10.50
CA HIS A 453 -22.25 -29.99 10.99
C HIS A 453 -22.02 -31.13 9.99
N GLU A 454 -22.22 -30.87 8.70
CA GLU A 454 -21.97 -31.82 7.63
C GLU A 454 -20.48 -32.16 7.49
N MET A 455 -19.59 -31.16 7.60
CA MET A 455 -18.13 -31.39 7.62
C MET A 455 -17.70 -32.32 8.77
N MET A 456 -18.25 -32.11 9.98
CA MET A 456 -17.97 -32.99 11.13
C MET A 456 -18.47 -34.40 10.90
N ARG A 457 -19.69 -34.55 10.33
CA ARG A 457 -20.28 -35.86 9.99
C ARG A 457 -19.39 -36.62 9.00
N GLN A 458 -18.88 -35.95 7.97
CA GLN A 458 -17.97 -36.54 6.99
C GLN A 458 -16.61 -36.91 7.59
N ALA A 459 -16.11 -36.11 8.53
CA ALA A 459 -14.89 -36.38 9.28
C ALA A 459 -15.03 -37.48 10.35
N GLY A 460 -16.26 -37.94 10.63
CA GLY A 460 -16.53 -38.93 11.69
C GLY A 460 -16.41 -38.34 13.11
N ILE A 461 -16.58 -37.04 13.24
CA ILE A 461 -16.48 -36.29 14.50
C ILE A 461 -17.88 -36.06 15.05
N GLN A 462 -18.09 -36.37 16.34
CA GLN A 462 -19.37 -36.15 16.99
C GLN A 462 -19.67 -34.65 17.06
N SER A 463 -20.84 -34.25 16.55
CA SER A 463 -21.34 -32.90 16.71
C SER A 463 -22.83 -32.87 17.03
N LEU A 464 -23.25 -31.85 17.79
CA LEU A 464 -24.63 -31.57 18.14
C LEU A 464 -24.98 -30.18 17.63
N LEU A 465 -26.06 -30.04 16.87
CA LEU A 465 -26.60 -28.75 16.43
C LEU A 465 -27.83 -28.41 17.28
N LEU A 466 -27.81 -27.24 17.91
CA LEU A 466 -28.96 -26.62 18.57
C LEU A 466 -29.37 -25.39 17.75
N GLU A 467 -30.58 -25.43 17.18
CA GLU A 467 -31.07 -24.39 16.29
C GLU A 467 -32.40 -23.82 16.78
N ASP A 468 -32.59 -22.51 16.64
CA ASP A 468 -33.81 -21.79 17.02
C ASP A 468 -34.28 -22.16 18.44
N ASP A 469 -35.46 -22.76 18.59
CA ASP A 469 -36.10 -23.08 19.88
C ASP A 469 -35.36 -24.15 20.70
N GLU A 470 -34.43 -24.88 20.09
CA GLU A 470 -33.53 -25.79 20.79
C GLU A 470 -32.38 -25.08 21.52
N ALA A 471 -31.95 -23.92 21.01
CA ALA A 471 -30.86 -23.14 21.58
C ALA A 471 -31.37 -22.23 22.70
N THR A 472 -31.46 -22.78 23.92
CA THR A 472 -31.98 -22.08 25.11
C THR A 472 -30.91 -21.82 26.17
N THR A 473 -31.15 -20.84 27.03
CA THR A 473 -30.31 -20.47 28.19
C THR A 473 -30.17 -21.58 29.23
N THR A 474 -30.96 -22.66 29.12
CA THR A 474 -30.88 -23.85 29.98
C THR A 474 -30.15 -25.01 29.31
N ARG A 475 -30.51 -25.36 28.06
CA ARG A 475 -29.93 -26.49 27.33
C ARG A 475 -28.50 -26.22 26.89
N VAL A 476 -28.19 -25.01 26.41
CA VAL A 476 -26.84 -24.67 25.96
C VAL A 476 -25.81 -24.88 27.08
N PRO A 477 -25.98 -24.34 28.31
CA PRO A 477 -25.05 -24.61 29.41
C PRO A 477 -24.89 -26.08 29.82
N GLU A 478 -25.93 -26.91 29.64
CA GLU A 478 -25.84 -28.35 29.90
C GLU A 478 -24.94 -29.03 28.86
N GLU A 479 -25.13 -28.69 27.59
CA GLU A 479 -24.36 -29.26 26.48
C GLU A 479 -22.92 -28.76 26.43
N LEU A 480 -22.65 -27.53 26.88
CA LEU A 480 -21.28 -27.00 27.00
C LEU A 480 -20.39 -27.92 27.86
N LYS A 481 -20.93 -28.58 28.89
CA LYS A 481 -20.18 -29.53 29.75
C LYS A 481 -19.83 -30.84 29.05
N ALA A 482 -20.58 -31.21 28.02
CA ALA A 482 -20.41 -32.45 27.28
C ALA A 482 -19.50 -32.28 26.05
N HIS A 483 -19.23 -31.04 25.63
CA HIS A 483 -18.52 -30.73 24.39
C HIS A 483 -17.26 -29.91 24.65
N GLY A 484 -16.12 -30.40 24.14
CA GLY A 484 -14.85 -29.70 24.26
C GLY A 484 -14.73 -28.51 23.30
N TRP A 485 -15.53 -28.50 22.23
CA TRP A 485 -15.59 -27.42 21.26
C TRP A 485 -16.99 -26.81 21.21
N VAL A 486 -17.07 -25.50 21.06
CA VAL A 486 -18.33 -24.80 20.81
C VAL A 486 -18.20 -23.79 19.67
N HIS A 487 -19.24 -23.67 18.87
CA HIS A 487 -19.40 -22.66 17.84
C HIS A 487 -20.74 -21.95 18.03
N PHE A 488 -20.70 -20.64 18.25
CA PHE A 488 -21.87 -19.78 18.41
C PHE A 488 -22.07 -18.96 17.13
N ALA A 489 -23.18 -19.19 16.42
CA ALA A 489 -23.64 -18.39 15.29
C ALA A 489 -24.97 -17.71 15.67
N CYS A 490 -24.84 -16.57 16.37
CA CYS A 490 -25.96 -15.86 17.01
C CYS A 490 -25.59 -14.41 17.33
N HIS A 491 -26.54 -13.62 17.80
CA HIS A 491 -26.26 -12.24 18.22
C HIS A 491 -25.43 -12.19 19.51
N GLY A 492 -24.35 -11.42 19.49
CA GLY A 492 -23.58 -11.04 20.68
C GLY A 492 -24.15 -9.78 21.33
N SER A 493 -23.83 -9.58 22.61
CA SER A 493 -24.07 -8.32 23.31
C SER A 493 -22.95 -8.06 24.31
N GLN A 494 -22.47 -6.82 24.35
CA GLN A 494 -21.56 -6.34 25.38
C GLN A 494 -22.27 -5.37 26.32
N ASP A 495 -21.99 -5.50 27.61
CA ASP A 495 -22.38 -4.54 28.65
C ASP A 495 -21.11 -3.86 29.18
N PRO A 496 -20.77 -2.65 28.69
CA PRO A 496 -19.55 -1.96 29.11
C PRO A 496 -19.52 -1.59 30.59
N ALA A 497 -20.69 -1.42 31.22
CA ALA A 497 -20.79 -1.06 32.63
C ALA A 497 -20.65 -2.28 33.55
N GLU A 498 -21.23 -3.42 33.14
CA GLU A 498 -21.08 -4.70 33.82
C GLU A 498 -20.62 -5.80 32.85
N PRO A 499 -19.32 -5.91 32.56
CA PRO A 499 -18.82 -6.80 31.51
C PRO A 499 -19.21 -8.29 31.64
N LEU A 500 -19.42 -8.78 32.88
CA LEU A 500 -19.88 -10.15 33.12
C LEU A 500 -21.34 -10.40 32.70
N ASN A 501 -22.13 -9.35 32.44
CA ASN A 501 -23.47 -9.44 31.87
C ASN A 501 -23.47 -9.49 30.33
N SER A 502 -22.31 -9.25 29.70
CA SER A 502 -22.13 -9.51 28.26
C SER A 502 -22.39 -10.99 27.96
N GLY A 503 -22.88 -11.29 26.76
CA GLY A 503 -23.32 -12.65 26.45
C GLY A 503 -23.81 -12.83 25.03
N VAL A 504 -24.35 -14.02 24.77
CA VAL A 504 -24.93 -14.40 23.49
C VAL A 504 -26.45 -14.54 23.61
N HIS A 505 -27.18 -14.06 22.61
CA HIS A 505 -28.63 -14.17 22.59
C HIS A 505 -29.08 -15.52 22.02
N LEU A 506 -29.88 -16.20 22.81
CA LEU A 506 -30.50 -17.48 22.56
C LEU A 506 -32.01 -17.31 22.40
N HIS A 507 -32.75 -18.41 22.21
CA HIS A 507 -34.19 -18.35 21.94
C HIS A 507 -35.00 -17.67 23.05
N ASP A 508 -34.66 -17.95 24.30
CA ASP A 508 -35.42 -17.58 25.49
C ASP A 508 -34.75 -16.49 26.33
N GLY A 509 -33.59 -15.97 25.91
CA GLY A 509 -32.87 -14.93 26.65
C GLY A 509 -31.41 -14.75 26.24
N CYS A 510 -30.69 -13.94 27.01
CA CYS A 510 -29.24 -13.80 26.87
C CYS A 510 -28.54 -14.77 27.83
N LEU A 511 -27.64 -15.60 27.30
CA LEU A 511 -26.72 -16.40 28.11
C LEU A 511 -25.48 -15.56 28.41
N THR A 512 -25.38 -15.11 29.66
CA THR A 512 -24.33 -14.19 30.10
C THR A 512 -23.02 -14.91 30.38
N LEU A 513 -21.92 -14.17 30.30
CA LEU A 513 -20.60 -14.65 30.66
C LEU A 513 -20.54 -15.14 32.11
N ARG A 514 -21.21 -14.43 33.02
CA ARG A 514 -21.38 -14.84 34.42
C ARG A 514 -21.97 -16.24 34.55
N GLU A 515 -22.95 -16.58 33.72
CA GLU A 515 -23.58 -17.90 33.71
C GLU A 515 -22.67 -18.97 33.12
N ILE A 516 -21.95 -18.65 32.03
CA ILE A 516 -20.97 -19.54 31.40
C ILE A 516 -19.84 -19.88 32.39
N MET A 517 -19.23 -18.88 33.03
CA MET A 517 -18.15 -19.06 33.99
C MET A 517 -18.55 -19.90 35.22
N ARG A 518 -19.84 -19.87 35.61
CA ARG A 518 -20.36 -20.69 36.72
C ARG A 518 -20.42 -22.17 36.40
N GLN A 519 -20.49 -22.56 35.13
CA GLN A 519 -20.70 -23.96 34.73
C GLN A 519 -19.53 -24.89 35.05
N HIS A 520 -18.33 -24.37 35.37
CA HIS A 520 -17.10 -25.17 35.58
C HIS A 520 -16.94 -26.24 34.49
N ILE A 521 -16.75 -25.80 33.25
CA ILE A 521 -16.82 -26.65 32.06
C ILE A 521 -15.52 -27.47 31.96
N PRO A 522 -15.53 -28.80 32.21
CA PRO A 522 -14.33 -29.61 32.13
C PRO A 522 -13.96 -29.86 30.66
N ASN A 523 -12.66 -29.96 30.34
CA ASN A 523 -12.15 -30.32 29.01
C ASN A 523 -12.50 -29.35 27.86
N THR A 524 -12.64 -28.06 28.16
CA THR A 524 -12.80 -27.02 27.14
C THR A 524 -11.52 -26.86 26.32
N LYS A 525 -11.65 -26.99 25.00
CA LYS A 525 -10.56 -26.83 24.04
C LYS A 525 -10.68 -25.48 23.35
N HIS A 526 -11.74 -25.26 22.56
CA HIS A 526 -11.85 -24.07 21.74
C HIS A 526 -13.28 -23.55 21.62
N ALA A 527 -13.43 -22.24 21.47
CA ALA A 527 -14.70 -21.58 21.19
C ALA A 527 -14.60 -20.71 19.94
N PHE A 528 -15.53 -20.86 19.02
CA PHE A 528 -15.67 -19.98 17.87
C PHE A 528 -16.91 -19.10 18.07
N LEU A 529 -16.70 -17.79 18.15
CA LEU A 529 -17.76 -16.80 18.37
C LEU A 529 -18.06 -16.08 17.06
N SER A 530 -18.94 -16.68 16.24
CA SER A 530 -19.53 -16.05 15.05
C SER A 530 -20.68 -15.13 15.49
N ALA A 531 -20.32 -14.15 16.30
CA ALA A 531 -21.22 -13.18 16.91
C ALA A 531 -20.53 -11.82 16.93
N CYS A 532 -21.26 -10.75 16.60
CA CYS A 532 -20.73 -9.39 16.49
C CYS A 532 -20.19 -8.86 17.83
N GLU A 533 -19.11 -8.07 17.75
CA GLU A 533 -18.54 -7.27 18.88
C GLU A 533 -18.11 -8.13 20.08
N THR A 534 -17.54 -9.31 19.83
CA THR A 534 -17.17 -10.25 20.90
C THR A 534 -15.78 -10.00 21.49
N SER A 535 -15.03 -9.01 20.97
CA SER A 535 -13.69 -8.61 21.45
C SER A 535 -13.43 -7.09 21.58
N THR A 536 -14.42 -6.23 21.40
CA THR A 536 -14.29 -4.78 21.66
C THR A 536 -14.16 -4.46 23.14
N GLY A 537 -13.38 -3.41 23.46
CA GLY A 537 -13.26 -2.84 24.79
C GLY A 537 -13.74 -1.41 24.91
N HIS A 538 -13.82 -0.91 26.14
CA HIS A 538 -14.28 0.45 26.42
C HIS A 538 -13.18 1.49 26.20
N GLY A 539 -13.53 2.67 25.68
CA GLY A 539 -12.59 3.75 25.34
C GLY A 539 -11.78 4.33 26.51
N ASP A 540 -12.25 4.17 27.75
CA ASP A 540 -11.56 4.67 28.96
C ASP A 540 -10.76 3.58 29.72
N LEU A 541 -10.81 2.31 29.29
CA LEU A 541 -10.19 1.16 29.96
C LEU A 541 -9.62 0.18 28.91
N SER A 542 -8.80 0.68 27.98
CA SER A 542 -8.17 -0.11 26.91
C SER A 542 -7.31 -1.27 27.42
N ASP A 543 -6.82 -1.17 28.66
CA ASP A 543 -5.73 -2.03 29.15
C ASP A 543 -6.18 -3.25 29.97
N GLU A 544 -7.47 -3.37 30.35
CA GLU A 544 -8.01 -4.52 31.12
C GLU A 544 -9.41 -4.94 30.66
N VAL A 545 -9.61 -5.11 29.36
CA VAL A 545 -10.96 -5.30 28.80
C VAL A 545 -11.50 -6.71 29.05
N VAL A 546 -12.54 -6.81 29.87
CA VAL A 546 -13.40 -8.00 30.01
C VAL A 546 -14.34 -8.09 28.80
N HIS A 547 -13.82 -8.54 27.66
CA HIS A 547 -14.64 -8.84 26.48
C HIS A 547 -15.08 -10.32 26.49
N LEU A 548 -16.11 -10.67 25.71
CA LEU A 548 -16.70 -12.02 25.74
C LEU A 548 -15.65 -13.12 25.52
N ALA A 549 -14.69 -12.91 24.60
CA ALA A 549 -13.60 -13.87 24.37
C ALA A 549 -12.68 -14.07 25.59
N ALA A 550 -12.30 -12.99 26.30
CA ALA A 550 -11.53 -13.09 27.55
C ALA A 550 -12.33 -13.85 28.63
N GLY A 551 -13.64 -13.62 28.66
CA GLY A 551 -14.56 -14.38 29.48
C GLY A 551 -14.60 -15.88 29.19
N MET A 552 -14.62 -16.27 27.92
CA MET A 552 -14.56 -17.67 27.50
C MET A 552 -13.23 -18.33 27.91
N LEU A 553 -12.11 -17.63 27.77
CA LEU A 553 -10.81 -18.10 28.28
C LEU A 553 -10.83 -18.31 29.80
N ALA A 554 -11.44 -17.39 30.55
CA ALA A 554 -11.63 -17.49 31.99
C ALA A 554 -12.59 -18.61 32.39
N ALA A 555 -13.56 -18.95 31.54
CA ALA A 555 -14.47 -20.09 31.73
C ALA A 555 -13.80 -21.45 31.48
N GLY A 556 -12.61 -21.47 30.87
CA GLY A 556 -11.79 -22.68 30.72
C GLY A 556 -11.24 -22.93 29.33
N TYR A 557 -11.79 -22.28 28.28
CA TYR A 557 -11.34 -22.51 26.90
C TYR A 557 -9.85 -22.18 26.72
N GLN A 558 -9.16 -22.96 25.88
CA GLN A 558 -7.72 -22.80 25.62
C GLN A 558 -7.47 -21.79 24.51
N GLY A 559 -8.34 -21.79 23.50
CA GLY A 559 -8.36 -20.80 22.44
C GLY A 559 -9.78 -20.32 22.15
N VAL A 560 -9.90 -19.10 21.61
CA VAL A 560 -11.17 -18.48 21.22
C VAL A 560 -10.96 -17.72 19.92
N VAL A 561 -11.76 -18.00 18.89
CA VAL A 561 -11.91 -17.11 17.73
C VAL A 561 -13.08 -16.19 18.01
N ALA A 562 -12.88 -14.88 17.84
CA ALA A 562 -13.89 -13.86 18.07
C ALA A 562 -13.83 -12.77 16.99
N THR A 563 -14.82 -11.88 16.99
CA THR A 563 -14.83 -10.70 16.12
C THR A 563 -14.63 -9.41 16.92
N MET A 564 -13.85 -8.47 16.40
CA MET A 564 -13.62 -7.16 17.01
C MET A 564 -14.79 -6.21 16.79
N TRP A 565 -15.43 -6.25 15.63
CA TRP A 565 -16.59 -5.41 15.32
C TRP A 565 -17.69 -6.21 14.61
N SER A 566 -18.79 -5.53 14.30
CA SER A 566 -19.92 -6.11 13.59
C SER A 566 -19.54 -6.58 12.18
N ILE A 567 -19.88 -7.82 11.86
CA ILE A 567 -19.67 -8.44 10.54
C ILE A 567 -21.01 -8.54 9.78
N LYS A 568 -20.98 -8.51 8.43
CA LYS A 568 -22.18 -8.80 7.64
C LYS A 568 -22.50 -10.30 7.69
N ASP A 569 -23.78 -10.63 7.75
CA ASP A 569 -24.29 -12.01 7.87
C ASP A 569 -23.72 -12.95 6.80
N ASP A 570 -23.59 -12.48 5.55
CA ASP A 570 -23.16 -13.30 4.40
C ASP A 570 -21.66 -13.70 4.43
N TYR A 571 -20.85 -13.15 5.34
CA TYR A 571 -19.41 -13.45 5.42
C TYR A 571 -19.03 -14.43 6.53
N GLY A 572 -19.78 -14.46 7.64
CA GLY A 572 -19.63 -15.44 8.72
C GLY A 572 -19.47 -16.87 8.22
N PRO A 573 -20.39 -17.38 7.37
CA PRO A 573 -20.33 -18.74 6.83
C PRO A 573 -19.05 -19.05 6.06
N LYS A 574 -18.47 -18.05 5.36
CA LYS A 574 -17.29 -18.25 4.51
C LYS A 574 -16.03 -18.42 5.36
N ILE A 575 -15.83 -17.54 6.35
CA ILE A 575 -14.68 -17.61 7.26
C ILE A 575 -14.76 -18.87 8.11
N ALA A 576 -15.92 -19.14 8.72
CA ALA A 576 -16.09 -20.32 9.56
C ALA A 576 -15.94 -21.62 8.76
N GLY A 577 -16.46 -21.67 7.54
CA GLY A 577 -16.29 -22.80 6.64
C GLY A 577 -14.81 -23.08 6.34
N ALA A 578 -14.07 -22.06 5.88
CA ALA A 578 -12.64 -22.18 5.58
C ALA A 578 -11.79 -22.54 6.81
N PHE A 579 -12.15 -22.00 7.98
CA PHE A 579 -11.51 -22.32 9.25
C PHE A 579 -11.64 -23.82 9.58
N TYR A 580 -12.86 -24.36 9.59
CA TYR A 580 -13.08 -25.77 9.94
C TYR A 580 -12.54 -26.73 8.87
N GLU A 581 -12.60 -26.36 7.60
CA GLU A 581 -12.01 -27.14 6.51
C GLU A 581 -10.50 -27.32 6.74
N HIS A 582 -9.76 -26.21 6.92
CA HIS A 582 -8.31 -26.26 7.16
C HIS A 582 -7.95 -26.99 8.47
N LEU A 583 -8.75 -26.78 9.52
CA LEU A 583 -8.56 -27.45 10.81
C LEU A 583 -8.69 -28.98 10.69
N LEU A 584 -9.53 -29.47 9.78
CA LEU A 584 -9.76 -30.90 9.51
C LEU A 584 -8.77 -31.51 8.51
N GLU A 585 -8.19 -30.73 7.62
CA GLU A 585 -7.11 -31.17 6.71
C GLU A 585 -5.82 -31.47 7.46
N GLY A 586 -5.56 -30.70 8.51
CA GLY A 586 -4.35 -30.74 9.30
C GLY A 586 -4.17 -31.93 10.25
N THR A 587 -5.14 -32.84 10.35
CA THR A 587 -5.26 -33.72 11.52
C THR A 587 -5.53 -35.18 11.18
N ALA A 588 -4.68 -35.79 10.34
CA ALA A 588 -4.63 -37.25 10.25
C ALA A 588 -3.85 -37.81 11.46
N GLY A 589 -4.56 -38.30 12.49
CA GLY A 589 -3.93 -39.00 13.61
C GLY A 589 -3.34 -40.36 13.23
N GLU A 590 -2.61 -41.02 14.14
CA GLU A 590 -2.20 -42.43 13.99
C GLU A 590 -3.45 -43.31 13.79
N GLY A 591 -3.70 -43.74 12.55
CA GLY A 591 -4.90 -44.48 12.15
C GLY A 591 -5.84 -43.77 11.16
N GLY A 592 -5.49 -42.57 10.69
CA GLY A 592 -6.18 -41.89 9.57
C GLY A 592 -7.54 -41.26 9.91
N LYS A 593 -7.94 -41.23 11.18
CA LYS A 593 -9.14 -40.51 11.63
C LYS A 593 -8.84 -39.03 11.81
N LYS A 594 -9.71 -38.17 11.25
CA LYS A 594 -9.67 -36.72 11.43
C LYS A 594 -10.04 -36.34 12.88
N ARG A 595 -9.48 -35.24 13.39
CA ARG A 595 -9.80 -34.70 14.73
C ARG A 595 -9.75 -33.18 14.76
N LEU A 596 -10.47 -32.55 15.69
CA LEU A 596 -10.29 -31.11 15.96
C LEU A 596 -9.10 -30.92 16.91
N ASP A 597 -8.13 -30.10 16.50
CA ASP A 597 -6.89 -29.80 17.21
C ASP A 597 -6.78 -28.30 17.54
N GLY A 598 -6.87 -27.96 18.83
CA GLY A 598 -6.92 -26.57 19.29
C GLY A 598 -5.62 -25.81 19.01
N VAL A 599 -4.48 -26.51 19.01
CA VAL A 599 -3.15 -25.92 18.78
C VAL A 599 -3.03 -25.31 17.38
N ARG A 600 -3.84 -25.79 16.44
CA ARG A 600 -3.85 -25.30 15.06
C ARG A 600 -4.89 -24.22 14.80
N ALA A 601 -5.66 -23.81 15.79
CA ALA A 601 -6.77 -22.88 15.57
C ALA A 601 -6.30 -21.51 15.09
N ALA A 602 -5.20 -20.95 15.63
CA ALA A 602 -4.63 -19.71 15.14
C ALA A 602 -4.20 -19.82 13.66
N HIS A 603 -3.53 -20.92 13.29
CA HIS A 603 -3.15 -21.21 11.90
C HIS A 603 -4.36 -21.40 10.98
N ALA A 604 -5.40 -22.08 11.45
CA ALA A 604 -6.62 -22.29 10.67
C ALA A 604 -7.38 -20.99 10.42
N LEU A 605 -7.37 -20.07 11.40
CA LEU A 605 -7.95 -18.74 11.24
C LEU A 605 -7.15 -17.90 10.25
N ASP A 606 -5.84 -17.88 10.38
CA ASP A 606 -4.94 -17.18 9.47
C ASP A 606 -5.15 -17.66 8.01
N HIS A 607 -5.16 -18.97 7.79
CA HIS A 607 -5.43 -19.54 6.47
C HIS A 607 -6.82 -19.15 5.93
N ALA A 608 -7.85 -19.14 6.78
CA ALA A 608 -9.19 -18.73 6.37
C ALA A 608 -9.23 -17.25 5.95
N ILE A 609 -8.54 -16.39 6.69
CA ILE A 609 -8.40 -14.96 6.39
C ILE A 609 -7.64 -14.77 5.07
N CYS A 610 -6.47 -15.38 4.92
CA CYS A 610 -5.66 -15.31 3.70
C CYS A 610 -6.45 -15.76 2.46
N SER A 611 -7.16 -16.89 2.52
CA SER A 611 -7.96 -17.39 1.40
C SER A 611 -9.11 -16.46 1.00
N ILE A 612 -9.65 -15.69 1.95
CA ILE A 612 -10.70 -14.71 1.66
C ILE A 612 -10.09 -13.42 1.16
N ARG A 613 -9.03 -12.92 1.79
CA ARG A 613 -8.25 -11.75 1.36
C ARG A 613 -7.80 -11.88 -0.09
N GLU A 614 -7.29 -13.05 -0.50
CA GLU A 614 -6.92 -13.34 -1.90
C GLU A 614 -8.10 -13.20 -2.89
N LYS A 615 -9.33 -13.45 -2.45
CA LYS A 615 -10.53 -13.43 -3.31
C LYS A 615 -11.17 -12.06 -3.40
N ILE A 616 -11.19 -11.30 -2.31
CA ILE A 616 -11.91 -10.02 -2.22
C ILE A 616 -10.99 -8.80 -2.12
N GLY A 617 -9.68 -9.01 -1.94
CA GLY A 617 -8.67 -7.97 -1.89
C GLY A 617 -8.66 -7.18 -0.59
N ASP A 618 -8.10 -5.97 -0.67
CA ASP A 618 -7.82 -5.06 0.44
C ASP A 618 -8.60 -3.73 0.34
N SER A 619 -9.75 -3.72 -0.34
CA SER A 619 -10.63 -2.53 -0.33
C SER A 619 -11.22 -2.28 1.05
N GLU A 620 -11.69 -1.07 1.34
CA GLU A 620 -12.32 -0.74 2.64
C GLU A 620 -13.47 -1.70 3.00
N GLU A 621 -14.31 -2.05 2.02
CA GLU A 621 -15.39 -3.03 2.21
C GLU A 621 -14.85 -4.45 2.45
N ALA A 622 -13.74 -4.82 1.82
CA ALA A 622 -13.08 -6.10 2.04
C ALA A 622 -12.41 -6.18 3.43
N LEU A 623 -11.80 -5.09 3.90
CA LEU A 623 -11.20 -5.02 5.24
C LEU A 623 -12.25 -5.26 6.33
N LEU A 624 -13.43 -4.66 6.19
CA LEU A 624 -14.56 -4.89 7.10
C LEU A 624 -15.05 -6.35 7.10
N THR A 625 -14.64 -7.16 6.13
CA THR A 625 -15.03 -8.56 5.99
C THR A 625 -14.08 -9.51 6.73
N TRP A 626 -12.76 -9.38 6.54
CA TRP A 626 -11.80 -10.38 7.04
C TRP A 626 -10.96 -9.90 8.23
N VAL A 627 -10.69 -8.60 8.37
CA VAL A 627 -9.93 -8.04 9.50
C VAL A 627 -10.60 -8.24 10.87
N PRO A 628 -11.95 -8.23 11.03
CA PRO A 628 -12.53 -8.32 12.37
C PRO A 628 -12.18 -9.59 13.14
N TYR A 629 -11.77 -10.66 12.48
CA TYR A 629 -11.53 -11.95 13.14
C TYR A 629 -10.19 -11.99 13.86
N VAL A 630 -10.24 -12.41 15.12
CA VAL A 630 -9.07 -12.46 15.99
C VAL A 630 -9.05 -13.77 16.80
N HIS A 631 -7.86 -14.30 17.02
CA HIS A 631 -7.65 -15.46 17.88
C HIS A 631 -7.08 -15.03 19.25
N PHE A 632 -7.66 -15.54 20.34
CA PHE A 632 -7.15 -15.39 21.70
C PHE A 632 -6.81 -16.76 22.28
N GLY A 633 -5.63 -16.91 22.91
CA GLY A 633 -5.22 -18.12 23.62
C GLY A 633 -4.07 -18.88 22.96
N ILE A 634 -4.01 -20.19 23.19
CA ILE A 634 -2.93 -21.09 22.74
C ILE A 634 -3.43 -21.99 21.62
#